data_AF-A0A0K0DLU7-F1
#
_entry.id   AF-A0A0K0DLU7-F1
#
_cell.length_a   1.000
_cell.length_b   1.000
_cell.length_c   1.000
_cell.angle_alpha   90.00
_cell.angle_beta   90.00
_cell.angle_gamma   90.00
#
_symmetry.space_group_name_H-M   'P 1'
#
loop_
_entity.id
_entity.type
_entity.pdbx_description
1 polymer ?
#
loop_
_entity_poly.entity_id
_entity_poly.type
_entity_poly.pdbx_seq_one_letter_code
_entity_poly.pdbx_strand_id
1 'polypeptide(L)'
;MTQAEIDHISINRRWCLFDTSVVPSFCTGSDHRLLRAKIRFSNKREKNSLHRPRGKSPAAHDEQTLNEVLFKRAWKSKKDPTEDYELFVEGLKSSVKSASVPQARRSDRISITAKELPENRTKLKLDLTAARLTWLVIIASRRRALQDDLQRYKQKKLLQAAEKRSGLKKRRRDLCDYNVPLSALMDEDGFVKTFRHDMEFIAETFYPAFFTLPITFYTTFLNV
;
A
#
# COMPACT_ATOMS: atom_id res chain seq x y z
N MET A 1 13.13 22.35 45.51
CA MET A 1 13.01 20.96 45.01
C MET A 1 12.98 21.01 43.49
N THR A 2 14.00 20.47 42.85
CA THR A 2 14.07 20.33 41.38
C THR A 2 13.08 19.26 40.95
N GLN A 3 12.09 19.63 40.13
CA GLN A 3 11.22 18.64 39.50
C GLN A 3 12.00 17.94 38.38
N ALA A 4 12.30 16.66 38.56
CA ALA A 4 12.89 15.81 37.53
C ALA A 4 11.81 14.85 36.99
N GLU A 5 11.63 14.82 35.68
CA GLU A 5 10.76 13.86 34.99
C GLU A 5 11.56 12.59 34.67
N ILE A 6 11.54 11.62 35.59
CA ILE A 6 12.33 10.38 35.49
C ILE A 6 11.42 9.18 35.14
N ASP A 7 10.15 9.26 35.54
CA ASP A 7 9.17 8.19 35.34
C ASP A 7 8.45 8.34 33.99
N HIS A 8 8.33 7.25 33.24
CA HIS A 8 7.74 7.26 31.89
C HIS A 8 6.92 6.00 31.58
N ILE A 9 5.91 6.16 30.72
CA ILE A 9 5.07 5.07 30.20
C ILE A 9 5.34 4.93 28.70
N SER A 10 5.91 3.79 28.30
CA SER A 10 6.26 3.49 26.91
C SER A 10 5.21 2.62 26.22
N ILE A 11 4.70 3.06 25.06
CA ILE A 11 3.72 2.32 24.25
C ILE A 11 4.16 2.27 22.78
N ASN A 12 4.12 1.08 22.19
CA ASN A 12 4.41 0.87 20.75
C ASN A 12 3.28 1.42 19.85
N ARG A 13 2.05 1.39 20.33
CA ARG A 13 0.84 1.74 19.57
C ARG A 13 0.25 3.06 20.06
N ARG A 14 0.68 4.16 19.46
CA ARG A 14 0.28 5.55 19.83
C ARG A 14 -1.24 5.78 19.86
N TRP A 15 -2.00 4.98 19.11
CA TRP A 15 -3.45 5.07 19.03
C TRP A 15 -4.23 4.44 20.20
N CYS A 16 -3.55 3.72 21.10
CA CYS A 16 -4.17 3.08 22.24
C CYS A 16 -4.23 3.98 23.47
N LEU A 17 -3.47 5.07 23.51
CA LEU A 17 -3.30 5.94 24.68
C LEU A 17 -4.19 7.18 24.54
N PHE A 18 -5.04 7.46 25.54
CA PHE A 18 -6.05 8.52 25.44
C PHE A 18 -6.00 9.57 26.55
N ASP A 19 -5.50 9.22 27.72
CA ASP A 19 -5.42 10.12 28.87
C ASP A 19 -4.16 9.78 29.65
N THR A 20 -3.25 10.75 29.79
CA THR A 20 -2.03 10.63 30.59
C THR A 20 -1.95 11.80 31.53
N SER A 21 -1.88 11.52 32.82
CA SER A 21 -1.83 12.56 33.85
C SER A 21 -0.92 12.13 34.99
N VAL A 22 -0.19 13.08 35.55
CA VAL A 22 0.42 12.93 36.87
C VAL A 22 -0.68 13.03 37.91
N VAL A 23 -0.82 12.04 38.78
CA VAL A 23 -1.79 12.06 39.86
C VAL A 23 -1.37 13.15 40.86
N PRO A 24 -2.28 14.05 41.27
CA PRO A 24 -2.00 15.04 42.30
C PRO A 24 -1.46 14.37 43.56
N SER A 25 -0.60 15.06 44.30
CA SER A 25 0.03 14.50 45.50
C SER A 25 -1.01 14.01 46.50
N PHE A 26 -0.92 12.74 46.88
CA PHE A 26 -1.64 12.14 48.01
C PHE A 26 -0.63 11.38 48.87
N CYS A 27 -0.92 11.22 50.16
CA CYS A 27 0.02 10.64 51.12
C CYS A 27 0.23 9.14 50.88
N THR A 28 1.15 8.77 49.99
CA THR A 28 1.60 7.40 49.75
C THR A 28 2.88 7.05 50.50
N GLY A 29 3.54 8.03 51.10
CA GLY A 29 4.88 7.86 51.68
C GLY A 29 6.00 7.78 50.64
N SER A 30 5.71 8.00 49.36
CA SER A 30 6.70 8.08 48.28
C SER A 30 6.97 9.54 47.89
N ASP A 31 8.22 9.83 47.56
CA ASP A 31 8.70 11.08 46.99
C ASP A 31 8.43 11.19 45.46
N HIS A 32 8.06 10.09 44.80
CA HIS A 32 7.64 10.05 43.41
C HIS A 32 6.14 10.34 43.24
N ARG A 33 5.79 11.03 42.15
CA ARG A 33 4.39 11.27 41.77
C ARG A 33 3.90 10.13 40.89
N LEU A 34 2.70 9.62 41.16
CA LEU A 34 2.12 8.55 40.34
C LEU A 34 1.75 9.05 38.94
N LEU A 35 1.94 8.19 37.95
CA LEU A 35 1.46 8.39 36.58
C LEU A 35 0.19 7.57 36.35
N ARG A 36 -0.82 8.19 35.75
CA ARG A 36 -2.05 7.54 35.31
C ARG A 36 -2.13 7.58 33.79
N ALA A 37 -2.37 6.42 33.18
CA ALA A 37 -2.62 6.31 31.75
C ALA A 37 -3.91 5.53 31.48
N LYS A 38 -4.76 6.04 30.59
CA LYS A 38 -5.95 5.32 30.07
C LYS A 38 -5.63 4.73 28.71
N ILE A 39 -5.65 3.40 28.65
CA ILE A 39 -5.40 2.62 27.44
C ILE A 39 -6.72 2.05 26.92
N ARG A 40 -7.02 2.22 25.63
CA ARG A 40 -8.17 1.63 24.95
C ARG A 40 -7.72 0.76 23.79
N PHE A 41 -8.18 -0.48 23.80
CA PHE A 41 -8.04 -1.41 22.68
C PHE A 41 -9.33 -1.43 21.87
N SER A 42 -9.20 -1.45 20.55
CA SER A 42 -10.33 -1.58 19.63
C SER A 42 -10.06 -2.76 18.72
N ASN A 43 -10.93 -3.76 18.73
CA ASN A 43 -10.82 -4.95 17.88
C ASN A 43 -10.67 -4.58 16.40
N LYS A 44 -11.35 -3.53 15.92
CA LYS A 44 -11.23 -3.04 14.55
C LYS A 44 -9.82 -2.50 14.26
N ARG A 45 -9.27 -1.67 15.15
CA ARG A 45 -7.93 -1.08 14.99
C ARG A 45 -6.82 -2.12 15.16
N GLU A 46 -7.03 -3.09 16.04
CA GLU A 46 -6.12 -4.21 16.26
C GLU A 46 -6.06 -5.13 15.04
N LYS A 47 -7.21 -5.55 14.51
CA LYS A 47 -7.28 -6.30 13.25
C LYS A 47 -6.63 -5.52 12.09
N ASN A 48 -6.91 -4.22 11.97
CA ASN A 48 -6.28 -3.39 10.94
C ASN A 48 -4.75 -3.28 11.11
N SER A 49 -4.23 -3.34 12.35
CA SER A 49 -2.79 -3.33 12.60
C SER A 49 -2.11 -4.64 12.19
N LEU A 50 -2.79 -5.77 12.37
CA LEU A 50 -2.32 -7.10 11.96
C LEU A 50 -2.41 -7.30 10.44
N HIS A 51 -3.44 -6.73 9.81
CA HIS A 51 -3.69 -6.83 8.38
C HIS A 51 -3.18 -5.65 7.56
N ARG A 52 -2.39 -4.75 8.18
CA ARG A 52 -1.83 -3.62 7.45
C ARG A 52 -1.07 -4.20 6.25
N PRO A 53 -1.41 -3.82 5.00
CA PRO A 53 -0.70 -4.31 3.83
C PRO A 53 0.78 -4.10 4.11
N ARG A 54 1.57 -5.16 3.94
CA ARG A 54 3.01 -5.11 4.14
C ARG A 54 3.47 -3.83 3.44
N GLY A 55 3.99 -2.87 4.21
CA GLY A 55 4.50 -1.63 3.64
C GLY A 55 5.40 -1.96 2.47
N LYS A 56 5.43 -1.12 1.43
CA LYS A 56 6.26 -1.33 0.22
C LYS A 56 7.56 -1.97 0.68
N SER A 57 7.79 -3.21 0.24
CA SER A 57 8.99 -3.95 0.65
C SER A 57 10.17 -3.00 0.40
N PRO A 58 11.08 -2.81 1.37
CA PRO A 58 12.20 -1.90 1.19
C PRO A 58 12.82 -2.15 -0.18
N ALA A 59 13.15 -1.06 -0.89
CA ALA A 59 13.75 -1.17 -2.21
C ALA A 59 14.90 -2.18 -2.12
N ALA A 60 14.99 -3.08 -3.09
CA ALA A 60 16.16 -3.94 -3.15
C ALA A 60 17.36 -3.02 -3.42
N HIS A 61 18.37 -3.06 -2.55
CA HIS A 61 19.59 -2.29 -2.73
C HIS A 61 20.67 -3.21 -3.25
N ASP A 62 21.47 -2.72 -4.20
CA ASP A 62 22.69 -3.40 -4.57
C ASP A 62 23.73 -3.15 -3.48
N GLU A 63 24.17 -4.23 -2.83
CA GLU A 63 25.07 -4.17 -1.68
C GLU A 63 26.44 -3.62 -2.07
N GLN A 64 26.92 -3.97 -3.27
CA GLN A 64 28.21 -3.50 -3.76
C GLN A 64 28.18 -2.00 -4.04
N THR A 65 27.16 -1.52 -4.77
CA THR A 65 26.96 -0.08 -4.99
C THR A 65 26.76 0.68 -3.68
N LEU A 66 26.02 0.13 -2.71
CA LEU A 66 25.81 0.77 -1.42
C LEU A 66 27.13 0.94 -0.66
N ASN A 67 27.94 -0.12 -0.58
CA ASN A 67 29.23 -0.10 0.09
C ASN A 67 30.20 0.90 -0.56
N GLU A 68 30.24 0.94 -1.90
CA GLU A 68 31.05 1.93 -2.62
C GLU A 68 30.63 3.37 -2.32
N VAL A 69 29.32 3.65 -2.30
CA VAL A 69 28.80 4.99 -2.02
C VAL A 69 29.06 5.40 -0.58
N LEU A 70 28.95 4.48 0.38
CA LEU A 70 29.29 4.75 1.78
C LEU A 70 30.79 5.01 1.97
N PHE A 71 31.65 4.25 1.29
CA PHE A 71 33.10 4.39 1.38
C PHE A 71 33.62 5.68 0.74
N LYS A 72 33.05 6.08 -0.40
CA LYS A 72 33.45 7.30 -1.13
C LYS A 72 32.89 8.58 -0.50
N ARG A 73 31.97 8.49 0.45
CA ARG A 73 31.31 9.67 1.03
C ARG A 73 32.19 10.35 2.07
N ALA A 74 32.37 11.66 1.93
CA ALA A 74 32.97 12.50 2.96
C ALA A 74 31.94 12.79 4.06
N TRP A 75 32.05 12.11 5.20
CA TRP A 75 31.22 12.35 6.38
C TRP A 75 31.67 13.63 7.08
N LYS A 76 30.75 14.59 7.18
CA LYS A 76 30.99 15.85 7.87
C LYS A 76 30.51 15.71 9.30
N SER A 77 31.28 16.24 10.25
CA SER A 77 30.86 16.37 11.64
C SER A 77 30.55 17.82 11.97
N LYS A 78 29.43 18.05 12.67
CA LYS A 78 29.02 19.36 13.18
C LYS A 78 29.14 19.40 14.70
N LYS A 79 29.27 20.62 15.23
CA LYS A 79 29.40 20.88 16.67
C LYS A 79 28.07 20.72 17.41
N ASP A 80 26.95 21.00 16.75
CA ASP A 80 25.62 20.74 17.31
C ASP A 80 25.23 19.26 17.11
N PRO A 81 24.92 18.50 18.17
CA PRO A 81 24.63 17.07 18.08
C PRO A 81 23.35 16.74 17.28
N THR A 82 22.37 17.64 17.28
CA THR A 82 21.10 17.42 16.57
C THR A 82 21.32 17.58 15.07
N GLU A 83 21.97 18.66 14.65
CA GLU A 83 22.32 18.92 13.26
C GLU A 83 23.30 17.88 12.71
N ASP A 84 24.25 17.41 13.52
CA ASP A 84 25.19 16.34 13.16
C ASP A 84 24.45 15.03 12.84
N TYR A 85 23.51 14.66 13.70
CA TYR A 85 22.69 13.46 13.52
C TYR A 85 21.78 13.57 12.29
N GLU A 86 21.16 14.72 12.06
CA GLU A 86 20.32 14.95 10.88
C GLU A 86 21.12 14.82 9.58
N LEU A 87 22.32 15.41 9.52
CA LEU A 87 23.23 15.30 8.38
C LEU A 87 23.68 13.85 8.14
N PHE A 88 23.96 13.11 9.21
CA PHE A 88 24.29 11.69 9.12
C PHE A 88 23.14 10.88 8.53
N VAL A 89 21.91 11.11 9.04
CA VAL A 89 20.69 10.43 8.55
C VAL A 89 20.40 10.78 7.09
N GLU A 90 20.54 12.04 6.70
CA GLU A 90 20.40 12.47 5.31
C GLU A 90 21.45 11.81 4.41
N GLY A 91 22.66 11.64 4.94
CA GLY A 91 23.74 10.93 4.27
C GLY A 91 23.42 9.48 3.99
N LEU A 92 22.91 8.76 4.98
CA LEU A 92 22.46 7.38 4.79
C LEU A 92 21.30 7.29 3.80
N LYS A 93 20.29 8.15 3.92
CA LYS A 93 19.13 8.16 3.02
C LYS A 93 19.53 8.38 1.56
N SER A 94 20.44 9.33 1.31
CA SER A 94 20.93 9.60 -0.05
C SER A 94 21.76 8.43 -0.61
N SER A 95 22.63 7.81 0.20
CA SER A 95 23.39 6.62 -0.21
C SER A 95 22.49 5.44 -0.58
N VAL A 96 21.48 5.18 0.24
CA VAL A 96 20.46 4.14 0.00
C VAL A 96 19.67 4.42 -1.28
N LYS A 97 19.33 5.69 -1.53
CA LYS A 97 18.63 6.10 -2.76
C LYS A 97 19.48 5.85 -4.01
N SER A 98 20.78 6.15 -3.96
CA SER A 98 21.71 5.89 -5.07
C SER A 98 21.92 4.40 -5.34
N ALA A 99 21.94 3.57 -4.31
CA ALA A 99 22.07 2.12 -4.43
C ALA A 99 20.71 1.40 -4.66
N SER A 100 19.61 2.14 -4.83
CA SER A 100 18.29 1.57 -5.03
C SER A 100 18.19 0.91 -6.40
N VAL A 101 18.00 -0.41 -6.42
CA VAL A 101 17.69 -1.15 -7.64
C VAL A 101 16.19 -1.01 -7.91
N PRO A 102 15.78 -0.72 -9.16
CA PRO A 102 14.38 -0.82 -9.55
C PRO A 102 13.89 -2.22 -9.23
N GLN A 103 12.96 -2.34 -8.29
CA GLN A 103 12.25 -3.60 -8.08
C GLN A 103 11.69 -4.02 -9.43
N ALA A 104 12.08 -5.21 -9.92
CA ALA A 104 11.76 -5.72 -11.25
C ALA A 104 10.34 -5.29 -11.62
N ARG A 105 10.25 -4.31 -12.52
CA ARG A 105 8.95 -3.79 -12.95
C ARG A 105 8.18 -4.97 -13.51
N ARG A 106 6.85 -4.89 -13.45
CA ARG A 106 5.90 -5.92 -13.89
C ARG A 106 6.04 -6.32 -15.39
N SER A 107 7.07 -5.83 -16.09
CA SER A 107 7.36 -6.02 -17.50
C SER A 107 7.56 -7.46 -17.91
N ASP A 108 8.11 -8.31 -17.03
CA ASP A 108 8.45 -9.71 -17.38
C ASP A 108 7.26 -10.67 -17.28
N ARG A 109 6.11 -10.20 -16.79
CA ARG A 109 4.89 -11.02 -16.65
C ARG A 109 4.14 -11.20 -17.97
N ILE A 110 4.32 -10.26 -18.90
CA ILE A 110 3.59 -10.19 -20.16
C ILE A 110 4.63 -10.05 -21.26
N SER A 111 4.63 -11.00 -22.19
CA SER A 111 5.55 -11.02 -23.32
C SER A 111 5.40 -9.76 -24.19
N ILE A 112 6.47 -9.41 -24.90
CA ILE A 112 6.45 -8.29 -25.86
C ILE A 112 5.41 -8.56 -26.95
N THR A 113 5.28 -9.81 -27.40
CA THR A 113 4.23 -10.28 -28.33
C THR A 113 2.80 -10.07 -27.80
N ALA A 114 2.54 -10.28 -26.50
CA ALA A 114 1.24 -9.96 -25.89
C ALA A 114 0.99 -8.44 -25.73
N LYS A 115 2.07 -7.65 -25.65
CA LYS A 115 2.02 -6.18 -25.65
C LYS A 115 1.89 -5.57 -27.05
N GLU A 116 2.33 -6.27 -28.09
CA GLU A 116 2.30 -5.88 -29.53
C GLU A 116 1.04 -6.34 -30.29
N LEU A 117 0.16 -7.10 -29.65
CA LEU A 117 -1.22 -7.32 -30.10
C LEU A 117 -2.12 -6.06 -30.30
N PRO A 118 -1.73 -4.78 -30.07
CA PRO A 118 -2.55 -3.62 -30.42
C PRO A 118 -2.28 -2.94 -31.77
N GLU A 119 -1.40 -3.41 -32.67
CA GLU A 119 -1.17 -2.69 -33.94
C GLU A 119 -2.29 -2.85 -35.01
N ASN A 120 -3.23 -3.79 -34.81
CA ASN A 120 -4.37 -3.96 -35.72
C ASN A 120 -5.61 -3.15 -35.33
N ARG A 121 -5.57 -2.39 -34.22
CA ARG A 121 -6.70 -1.53 -33.81
C ARG A 121 -6.88 -0.31 -34.70
N THR A 122 -5.80 0.20 -35.27
CA THR A 122 -5.84 1.37 -36.17
C THR A 122 -6.24 1.01 -37.60
N LYS A 123 -6.14 -0.27 -38.00
CA LYS A 123 -6.40 -0.74 -39.37
C LYS A 123 -7.83 -1.28 -39.60
N LEU A 124 -8.56 -1.65 -38.54
CA LEU A 124 -9.87 -2.31 -38.65
C LEU A 124 -11.06 -1.39 -38.35
N LYS A 125 -10.99 -0.11 -38.79
CA LYS A 125 -12.09 0.87 -38.69
C LYS A 125 -12.99 0.90 -39.93
N LEU A 126 -12.87 -0.07 -40.84
CA LEU A 126 -13.69 -0.22 -42.04
C LEU A 126 -14.40 -1.59 -41.96
N ASP A 127 -15.73 -1.58 -42.15
CA ASP A 127 -16.73 -2.67 -42.10
C ASP A 127 -17.33 -3.07 -40.74
N LEU A 128 -18.52 -2.53 -40.44
CA LEU A 128 -19.23 -2.64 -39.17
C LEU A 128 -19.77 -4.04 -38.79
N THR A 129 -19.98 -4.96 -39.74
CA THR A 129 -20.67 -6.25 -39.45
C THR A 129 -19.73 -7.45 -39.46
N ALA A 130 -18.83 -7.56 -40.45
CA ALA A 130 -17.75 -8.55 -40.47
C ALA A 130 -16.65 -8.26 -39.43
N ALA A 131 -16.49 -6.99 -39.01
CA ALA A 131 -15.54 -6.64 -37.97
C ALA A 131 -15.97 -7.10 -36.57
N ARG A 132 -17.26 -7.28 -36.26
CA ARG A 132 -17.68 -7.59 -34.86
C ARG A 132 -17.25 -8.99 -34.41
N LEU A 133 -17.50 -10.02 -35.23
CA LEU A 133 -17.07 -11.40 -34.92
C LEU A 133 -15.54 -11.52 -34.92
N THR A 134 -14.88 -10.92 -35.92
CA THR A 134 -13.42 -10.86 -36.01
C THR A 134 -12.82 -10.16 -34.79
N TRP A 135 -13.44 -9.08 -34.31
CA TRP A 135 -13.02 -8.34 -33.12
C TRP A 135 -13.19 -9.14 -31.83
N LEU A 136 -14.30 -9.87 -31.69
CA LEU A 136 -14.51 -10.78 -30.54
C LEU A 136 -13.47 -11.91 -30.52
N VAL A 137 -13.15 -12.48 -31.69
CA VAL A 137 -12.10 -13.51 -31.83
C VAL A 137 -10.74 -12.94 -31.44
N ILE A 138 -10.39 -11.72 -31.88
CA ILE A 138 -9.14 -11.05 -31.52
C ILE A 138 -9.06 -10.80 -30.01
N ILE A 139 -10.14 -10.32 -29.38
CA ILE A 139 -10.17 -10.09 -27.93
C ILE A 139 -10.05 -11.41 -27.16
N ALA A 140 -10.76 -12.45 -27.58
CA ALA A 140 -10.69 -13.76 -26.95
C ALA A 140 -9.28 -14.35 -27.06
N SER A 141 -8.64 -14.24 -28.23
CA SER A 141 -7.26 -14.67 -28.44
C SER A 141 -6.27 -13.86 -27.61
N ARG A 142 -6.48 -12.55 -27.45
CA ARG A 142 -5.66 -11.70 -26.56
C ARG A 142 -5.81 -12.08 -25.09
N ARG A 143 -7.03 -12.35 -24.64
CA ARG A 143 -7.31 -12.80 -23.26
C ARG A 143 -6.61 -14.14 -22.99
N ARG A 144 -6.68 -15.08 -23.95
CA ARG A 144 -5.97 -16.37 -23.87
C ARG A 144 -4.45 -16.18 -23.82
N ALA A 145 -3.87 -15.41 -24.74
CA ALA A 145 -2.43 -15.16 -24.75
C ALA A 145 -1.94 -14.52 -23.44
N LEU A 146 -2.71 -13.57 -22.89
CA LEU A 146 -2.40 -12.97 -21.59
C LEU A 146 -2.47 -13.99 -20.45
N GLN A 147 -3.50 -14.86 -20.45
CA GLN A 147 -3.65 -15.92 -19.46
C GLN A 147 -2.47 -16.91 -19.53
N ASP A 148 -2.06 -17.28 -20.73
CA ASP A 148 -0.94 -18.20 -20.96
C ASP A 148 0.38 -17.60 -20.48
N ASP A 149 0.64 -16.33 -20.78
CA ASP A 149 1.82 -15.61 -20.27
C ASP A 149 1.85 -15.57 -18.74
N LEU A 150 0.70 -15.28 -18.12
CA LEU A 150 0.59 -15.27 -16.66
C LEU A 150 0.81 -16.66 -16.06
N GLN A 151 0.34 -17.72 -16.72
CA GLN A 151 0.60 -19.10 -16.29
C GLN A 151 2.08 -19.47 -16.43
N ARG A 152 2.70 -19.17 -17.58
CA ARG A 152 4.14 -19.38 -17.81
C ARG A 152 4.99 -18.64 -16.78
N TYR A 153 4.63 -17.39 -16.47
CA TYR A 153 5.32 -16.62 -15.44
C TYR A 153 5.20 -17.27 -14.05
N LYS A 154 3.99 -17.74 -13.68
CA LYS A 154 3.77 -18.47 -12.41
C LYS A 154 4.62 -19.73 -12.35
N GLN A 155 4.62 -20.55 -13.40
CA GLN A 155 5.43 -21.77 -13.49
C GLN A 155 6.93 -21.46 -13.35
N LYS A 156 7.45 -20.50 -14.12
CA LYS A 156 8.84 -20.06 -14.04
C LYS A 156 9.24 -19.63 -12.64
N LYS A 157 8.39 -18.85 -11.95
CA LYS A 157 8.68 -18.39 -10.58
C LYS A 157 8.63 -19.50 -9.53
N LEU A 158 7.77 -20.50 -9.71
CA LEU A 158 7.73 -21.67 -8.84
C LEU A 158 8.96 -22.56 -9.05
N LEU A 159 9.39 -22.78 -10.30
CA LEU A 159 10.61 -23.53 -10.61
C LEU A 159 11.86 -22.85 -10.01
N GLN A 160 12.03 -21.55 -10.25
CA GLN A 160 13.13 -20.77 -9.63
C GLN A 160 13.13 -20.86 -8.10
N ALA A 161 11.95 -20.95 -7.48
CA ALA A 161 11.84 -21.08 -6.04
C ALA A 161 12.25 -22.46 -5.53
N ALA A 162 11.90 -23.53 -6.28
CA ALA A 162 12.27 -24.90 -6.00
C ALA A 162 13.78 -25.11 -6.14
N GLU A 163 14.38 -24.63 -7.24
CA GLU A 163 15.83 -24.67 -7.47
C GLU A 163 16.62 -24.00 -6.34
N LYS A 164 16.13 -22.84 -5.88
CA LYS A 164 16.74 -22.09 -4.77
C LYS A 164 16.42 -22.65 -3.38
N ARG A 165 15.75 -23.82 -3.28
CA ARG A 165 15.26 -24.43 -2.02
C ARG A 165 14.52 -23.44 -1.11
N SER A 166 13.84 -22.47 -1.73
CA SER A 166 13.12 -21.41 -1.04
C SER A 166 11.68 -21.81 -0.77
N GLY A 167 11.05 -21.25 0.27
CA GLY A 167 9.71 -21.64 0.70
C GLY A 167 8.63 -21.49 -0.38
N LEU A 168 8.21 -22.60 -0.99
CA LEU A 168 7.19 -22.65 -2.04
C LEU A 168 5.84 -22.08 -1.60
N LYS A 169 5.45 -22.31 -0.34
CA LYS A 169 4.20 -21.78 0.25
C LYS A 169 4.15 -20.25 0.30
N LYS A 170 5.29 -19.59 0.55
CA LYS A 170 5.41 -18.13 0.54
C LYS A 170 5.29 -17.59 -0.88
N ARG A 171 6.01 -18.20 -1.83
CA ARG A 171 5.98 -17.82 -3.24
C ARG A 171 4.61 -17.99 -3.88
N ARG A 172 3.87 -19.06 -3.56
CA ARG A 172 2.48 -19.23 -4.00
C ARG A 172 1.56 -18.11 -3.49
N ARG A 173 1.67 -17.72 -2.21
CA ARG A 173 0.92 -16.59 -1.65
C ARG A 173 1.27 -15.27 -2.34
N ASP A 174 2.56 -14.97 -2.48
CA ASP A 174 3.01 -13.76 -3.18
C ASP A 174 2.44 -13.70 -4.61
N LEU A 175 2.33 -14.84 -5.32
CA LEU A 175 1.72 -14.90 -6.65
C LEU A 175 0.19 -14.72 -6.65
N CYS A 176 -0.49 -15.10 -5.56
CA CYS A 176 -1.94 -14.96 -5.38
C CYS A 176 -2.36 -13.55 -4.94
N ASP A 177 -1.53 -12.83 -4.18
CA ASP A 177 -1.82 -11.46 -3.71
C ASP A 177 -1.95 -10.45 -4.87
N TYR A 178 -1.51 -10.81 -6.08
CA TYR A 178 -1.69 -10.02 -7.30
C TYR A 178 -2.96 -10.37 -8.10
N ASN A 179 -3.77 -11.32 -7.64
CA ASN A 179 -5.12 -11.59 -8.14
C ASN A 179 -6.15 -10.80 -7.32
N VAL A 180 -5.93 -9.50 -7.10
CA VAL A 180 -7.01 -8.65 -6.60
C VAL A 180 -8.09 -8.66 -7.70
N PRO A 181 -9.28 -9.21 -7.45
CA PRO A 181 -10.36 -9.12 -8.44
C PRO A 181 -10.56 -7.65 -8.75
N LEU A 182 -10.66 -7.29 -10.04
CA LEU A 182 -11.12 -5.95 -10.38
C LEU A 182 -12.44 -5.74 -9.63
N SER A 183 -12.52 -4.66 -8.86
CA SER A 183 -13.78 -4.22 -8.27
C SER A 183 -14.82 -4.23 -9.39
N ALA A 184 -15.95 -4.88 -9.16
CA ALA A 184 -17.05 -4.97 -10.10
C ALA A 184 -18.30 -4.49 -9.37
N LEU A 185 -19.13 -3.70 -10.06
CA LEU A 185 -20.41 -3.24 -9.55
C LEU A 185 -21.53 -3.95 -10.31
N MET A 186 -22.64 -4.23 -9.64
CA MET A 186 -23.84 -4.72 -10.29
C MET A 186 -24.68 -3.52 -10.72
N ASP A 187 -25.20 -3.59 -11.93
CA ASP A 187 -26.17 -2.66 -12.46
C ASP A 187 -27.57 -2.93 -11.88
N GLU A 188 -28.53 -2.03 -12.09
CA GLU A 188 -29.91 -2.17 -11.61
C GLU A 188 -30.61 -3.40 -12.22
N ASP A 189 -30.24 -3.76 -13.44
CA ASP A 189 -30.70 -4.97 -14.13
C ASP A 189 -30.04 -6.27 -13.59
N GLY A 190 -29.18 -6.18 -12.57
CA GLY A 190 -28.49 -7.31 -11.94
C GLY A 190 -27.25 -7.82 -12.69
N PHE A 191 -26.82 -7.14 -13.76
CA PHE A 191 -25.62 -7.51 -14.52
C PHE A 191 -24.34 -6.97 -13.89
N VAL A 192 -23.30 -7.82 -13.80
CA VAL A 192 -21.98 -7.43 -13.28
C VAL A 192 -21.19 -6.62 -14.31
N LYS A 193 -20.82 -5.38 -13.96
CA LYS A 193 -19.97 -4.49 -14.75
C LYS A 193 -18.55 -4.42 -14.17
N THR A 194 -17.56 -4.56 -15.03
CA THR A 194 -16.13 -4.51 -14.67
C THR A 194 -15.37 -3.38 -15.36
N PHE A 195 -16.02 -2.65 -16.28
CA PHE A 195 -15.41 -1.51 -16.97
C PHE A 195 -15.57 -0.25 -16.14
N ARG A 196 -14.50 0.55 -16.08
CA ARG A 196 -14.43 1.76 -15.25
C ARG A 196 -15.56 2.74 -15.56
N HIS A 197 -15.83 3.00 -16.84
CA HIS A 197 -16.87 3.92 -17.26
C HIS A 197 -18.27 3.47 -16.80
N ASP A 198 -18.58 2.18 -17.00
CA ASP A 198 -19.86 1.60 -16.56
C ASP A 198 -20.00 1.63 -15.02
N MET A 199 -18.90 1.44 -14.29
CA MET A 199 -18.90 1.53 -12.83
C MET A 199 -19.02 2.98 -12.32
N GLU A 200 -18.40 3.95 -13.01
CA GLU A 200 -18.56 5.38 -12.74
C GLU A 200 -20.00 5.81 -13.00
N PHE A 201 -20.61 5.34 -14.09
CA PHE A 201 -22.03 5.55 -14.37
C PHE A 201 -22.91 4.97 -13.25
N ILE A 202 -22.75 3.69 -12.89
CA ILE A 202 -23.52 3.07 -11.78
C ILE A 202 -23.38 3.88 -10.48
N ALA A 203 -22.18 4.37 -10.17
CA ALA A 203 -21.97 5.22 -9.00
C ALA A 203 -22.69 6.57 -9.14
N GLU A 204 -22.58 7.23 -10.29
CA GLU A 204 -23.26 8.49 -10.59
C GLU A 204 -24.78 8.39 -10.63
N THR A 205 -25.36 7.22 -10.93
CA THR A 205 -26.80 6.98 -10.81
C THR A 205 -27.23 6.67 -9.37
N PHE A 206 -26.37 5.98 -8.60
CA PHE A 206 -26.70 5.55 -7.23
C PHE A 206 -26.48 6.65 -6.17
N TYR A 207 -25.44 7.47 -6.31
CA TYR A 207 -25.09 8.53 -5.33
C TYR A 207 -25.82 9.89 -5.41
N PRO A 208 -26.57 10.29 -6.46
CA PRO A 208 -27.25 11.58 -6.48
C PRO A 208 -28.42 11.63 -5.47
N ALA A 209 -28.90 10.47 -5.00
CA ALA A 209 -29.83 10.37 -3.87
C ALA A 209 -29.22 10.82 -2.52
N PHE A 210 -27.89 10.80 -2.37
CA PHE A 210 -27.22 11.24 -1.14
C PHE A 210 -26.93 12.75 -1.11
N PHE A 211 -26.88 13.43 -2.26
CA PHE A 211 -26.52 14.85 -2.36
C PHE A 211 -27.70 15.78 -2.70
N THR A 212 -28.89 15.24 -2.94
CA THR A 212 -30.11 16.04 -3.23
C THR A 212 -31.03 16.23 -2.03
N LEU A 213 -30.73 15.63 -0.87
CA LEU A 213 -31.40 16.02 0.37
C LEU A 213 -30.83 17.37 0.81
N PRO A 214 -31.65 18.43 0.92
CA PRO A 214 -31.18 19.68 1.52
C PRO A 214 -30.71 19.35 2.93
N ILE A 215 -29.44 19.67 3.22
CA ILE A 215 -28.90 19.65 4.56
C ILE A 215 -29.65 20.72 5.34
N THR A 216 -30.80 20.38 5.93
CA THR A 216 -31.41 21.20 6.97
C THR A 216 -30.54 21.05 8.20
N PHE A 217 -29.55 21.94 8.31
CA PHE A 217 -28.89 22.23 9.58
C PHE A 217 -29.95 22.73 10.56
N TYR A 218 -30.47 21.85 11.42
CA TYR A 218 -31.06 22.30 12.67
C TYR A 218 -29.92 22.49 13.68
N THR A 219 -29.28 23.65 13.58
CA THR A 219 -28.62 24.28 14.73
C THR A 219 -29.67 25.11 15.46
N THR A 220 -30.21 24.59 16.54
CA THR A 220 -30.67 25.42 17.67
C THR A 220 -30.07 24.84 18.95
N PHE A 221 -29.12 25.60 19.49
CA PHE A 221 -28.68 25.50 20.87
C PHE A 221 -29.72 26.19 21.78
N LEU A 222 -29.91 25.61 22.98
CA LEU A 222 -30.28 26.25 24.26
C LEU A 222 -31.65 26.98 24.37
N ASN A 223 -32.54 26.44 25.20
CA ASN A 223 -32.72 26.90 26.59
C ASN A 223 -33.90 26.19 27.29
N VAL A 224 -33.68 25.93 28.59
CA VAL A 224 -34.51 25.27 29.63
C VAL A 224 -34.43 23.74 29.68
#